data_AF-X0UMR4-F1
#
_entry.id   AF-X0UMR4-F1
#
_cell.length_a   1.000
_cell.length_b   1.000
_cell.length_c   1.000
_cell.angle_alpha   90.00
_cell.angle_beta   90.00
_cell.angle_gamma   90.00
#
_symmetry.space_group_name_H-M   'P 1'
#
loop_
_entity.id
_entity.type
_entity.pdbx_description
1 polymer ?
#
loop_
_entity_poly.entity_id
_entity_poly.type
_entity_poly.pdbx_seq_one_letter_code
_entity_poly.pdbx_strand_id
1 'polypeptide(L)'
;ELIDDLKGSKTFLTPLVFIPIEEALLSKAKRVGLSGLTELQWEFITQCWRQNIDFWAPEKKPQIHALIFSVFWAISRWKHGKKSVRPVMKLAGFPENFIGGAYISKSDGTFDPHYEIPLAEDVIATEIDKQSAVAASKSAE
;
A
#
# COMPACT_ATOMS: atom_id res chain seq x y z
N GLU A 1 6.68 -11.84 -3.09
CA GLU A 1 8.13 -11.54 -3.17
C GLU A 1 8.31 -10.04 -3.26
N LEU A 2 8.06 -9.36 -4.39
CA LEU A 2 8.21 -7.89 -4.47
C LEU A 2 7.59 -7.08 -3.30
N ILE A 3 6.33 -7.32 -2.94
CA ILE A 3 5.69 -6.57 -1.84
C ILE A 3 6.32 -6.94 -0.49
N ASP A 4 6.76 -8.18 -0.30
CA ASP A 4 7.44 -8.57 0.93
C ASP A 4 8.84 -7.94 1.02
N ASP A 5 9.54 -7.80 -0.11
CA ASP A 5 10.86 -7.14 -0.19
C ASP A 5 10.75 -5.61 -0.01
N LEU A 6 9.62 -5.03 -0.39
CA LEU A 6 9.32 -3.61 -0.22
C LEU A 6 8.78 -3.26 1.17
N LYS A 7 8.47 -4.23 2.03
CA LYS A 7 8.05 -3.91 3.40
C LYS A 7 9.14 -3.12 4.12
N GLY A 8 8.75 -2.31 5.10
CA GLY A 8 9.66 -1.43 5.84
C GLY A 8 10.21 -0.23 5.07
N SER A 9 10.28 -0.28 3.73
CA SER A 9 10.72 0.89 2.96
C SER A 9 9.76 2.07 3.19
N LYS A 10 10.31 3.28 3.26
CA LYS A 10 9.54 4.53 3.39
C LYS A 10 8.82 4.84 2.07
N THR A 11 7.82 4.05 1.71
CA THR A 11 7.17 4.11 0.40
C THR A 11 5.67 3.94 0.53
N PHE A 12 4.90 4.71 -0.24
CA PHE A 12 3.45 4.61 -0.30
C PHE A 12 3.03 3.77 -1.50
N LEU A 13 2.54 2.56 -1.27
CA LEU A 13 2.17 1.63 -2.33
C LEU A 13 0.74 1.89 -2.80
N THR A 14 0.60 2.37 -4.04
CA THR A 14 -0.72 2.59 -4.66
C THR A 14 -0.97 1.54 -5.73
N PRO A 15 -1.93 0.61 -5.54
CA PRO A 15 -2.27 -0.35 -6.57
C PRO A 15 -3.00 0.34 -7.72
N LEU A 16 -2.38 0.34 -8.90
CA LEU A 16 -2.98 0.89 -10.11
C LEU A 16 -3.79 -0.19 -10.84
N VAL A 17 -5.07 0.11 -11.06
CA VAL A 17 -5.95 -0.73 -11.88
C VAL A 17 -6.17 -0.02 -13.21
N PHE A 18 -5.73 -0.64 -14.30
CA PHE A 18 -5.93 -0.09 -15.63
C PHE A 18 -7.39 -0.24 -16.04
N ILE A 19 -8.05 0.90 -16.26
CA ILE A 19 -9.40 0.97 -16.80
C ILE A 19 -9.28 1.55 -18.22
N PRO A 20 -9.68 0.82 -19.27
CA PRO A 20 -9.68 1.37 -20.61
C PRO A 20 -10.69 2.50 -20.70
N ILE A 21 -10.25 3.66 -21.20
CA ILE A 21 -11.09 4.84 -21.44
C ILE A 21 -11.86 4.63 -22.76
N GLU A 22 -13.10 5.13 -22.85
CA GLU A 22 -14.00 4.90 -24.00
C GLU A 22 -13.39 5.32 -25.36
N GLU A 23 -12.49 6.30 -25.36
CA GLU A 23 -11.82 6.81 -26.56
C GLU A 23 -10.41 6.23 -26.81
N ALA A 24 -9.93 5.32 -25.95
CA ALA A 24 -8.63 4.69 -26.14
C ALA A 24 -8.69 3.57 -27.21
N LEU A 25 -7.55 3.28 -27.84
CA LEU A 25 -7.37 2.13 -28.75
C LEU A 25 -7.85 0.79 -28.15
N LEU A 26 -7.83 0.67 -26.82
CA LEU A 26 -8.23 -0.51 -26.07
C LEU A 26 -9.66 -0.40 -25.46
N SER A 27 -10.48 0.55 -25.91
CA SER A 27 -11.83 0.78 -25.36
C SER A 27 -12.75 -0.44 -25.43
N LYS A 28 -12.57 -1.29 -26.44
CA LYS A 28 -13.34 -2.53 -26.64
C LYS A 28 -12.70 -3.78 -26.00
N ALA A 29 -11.54 -3.64 -25.36
CA ALA A 29 -10.87 -4.78 -24.72
C ALA A 29 -11.65 -5.29 -23.51
N LYS A 30 -11.58 -6.60 -23.25
CA LYS A 30 -12.27 -7.24 -22.12
C LYS A 30 -11.75 -6.65 -20.80
N ARG A 31 -12.60 -5.89 -20.11
CA ARG A 31 -12.30 -5.30 -18.81
C ARG A 31 -12.66 -6.24 -17.67
N VAL A 32 -11.79 -6.30 -16.66
CA VAL A 32 -12.08 -6.96 -15.39
C VAL A 32 -12.52 -5.87 -14.42
N GLY A 33 -13.83 -5.78 -14.17
CA GLY A 33 -14.35 -4.93 -13.11
C GLY A 33 -13.95 -5.45 -11.72
N LEU A 34 -14.18 -4.67 -10.67
CA LEU A 34 -13.90 -5.08 -9.29
C LEU A 34 -14.54 -6.42 -8.89
N SER A 35 -15.69 -6.77 -9.46
CA SER A 35 -16.36 -8.06 -9.26
C SER A 35 -15.69 -9.24 -9.99
N GLY A 36 -14.89 -8.96 -11.01
CA GLY A 36 -14.16 -9.95 -11.81
C GLY A 36 -12.74 -10.20 -11.33
N LEU A 37 -12.25 -9.42 -10.35
CA LEU A 37 -10.90 -9.59 -9.82
C LEU A 37 -10.71 -10.98 -9.21
N THR A 38 -9.56 -11.57 -9.51
CA THR A 38 -9.14 -12.84 -8.92
C THR A 38 -8.79 -12.64 -7.45
N GLU A 39 -8.78 -13.72 -6.67
CA GLU A 39 -8.37 -13.66 -5.26
C GLU A 39 -6.94 -13.13 -5.12
N LEU A 40 -6.02 -13.51 -6.03
CA LEU A 40 -4.64 -13.02 -6.06
C LEU A 40 -4.56 -11.50 -6.30
N GLN A 41 -5.40 -10.95 -7.18
CA GLN A 41 -5.43 -9.52 -7.44
C GLN A 41 -5.96 -8.74 -6.24
N TRP A 42 -6.99 -9.27 -5.57
CA TRP A 42 -7.49 -8.69 -4.32
C TRP A 42 -6.41 -8.72 -3.24
N GLU A 43 -5.71 -9.84 -3.10
CA GLU A 43 -4.62 -10.04 -2.15
C GLU A 43 -3.48 -9.03 -2.38
N PHE A 44 -3.09 -8.81 -3.63
CA PHE A 44 -2.11 -7.79 -3.98
C PHE A 44 -2.54 -6.38 -3.53
N ILE A 45 -3.78 -5.98 -3.87
CA ILE A 45 -4.33 -4.67 -3.49
C ILE A 45 -4.33 -4.51 -1.97
N THR A 46 -4.81 -5.52 -1.25
CA THR A 46 -4.92 -5.46 0.22
C THR A 46 -3.56 -5.44 0.90
N GLN A 47 -2.56 -6.13 0.36
CA GLN A 47 -1.21 -6.11 0.92
C GLN A 47 -0.54 -4.74 0.77
N CYS A 48 -0.73 -4.06 -0.37
CA CYS A 48 -0.27 -2.68 -0.54
C CYS A 48 -0.86 -1.75 0.54
N TRP A 49 -2.17 -1.83 0.76
CA TRP A 49 -2.83 -1.01 1.78
C TRP A 49 -2.41 -1.36 3.20
N ARG A 50 -2.21 -2.66 3.49
CA ARG A 50 -1.73 -3.11 4.79
C ARG A 50 -0.37 -2.55 5.12
N GLN A 51 0.57 -2.61 4.16
CA GLN A 51 1.88 -2.00 4.31
C GLN A 51 1.79 -0.48 4.57
N ASN A 52 0.91 0.22 3.84
CA ASN A 52 0.72 1.65 4.06
C ASN A 52 0.19 1.95 5.47
N ILE A 53 -0.76 1.17 5.98
CA ILE A 53 -1.31 1.34 7.34
C ILE A 53 -0.24 1.06 8.39
N ASP A 54 0.50 -0.03 8.22
CA ASP A 54 1.56 -0.46 9.14
C ASP A 54 2.68 0.60 9.25
N PHE A 55 3.03 1.26 8.14
CA PHE A 55 4.06 2.29 8.11
C PHE A 55 3.56 3.69 8.51
N TRP A 56 2.46 4.16 7.91
CA TRP A 56 2.02 5.56 8.04
C TRP A 56 1.06 5.82 9.20
N ALA A 57 0.40 4.79 9.73
CA ALA A 57 -0.61 4.95 10.77
C ALA A 57 -0.58 3.84 11.84
N PRO A 58 0.59 3.50 12.43
CA PRO A 58 0.70 2.40 13.39
C PRO A 58 -0.19 2.62 14.63
N GLU A 59 -0.30 3.86 15.12
CA GLU A 59 -1.13 4.21 16.28
C GLU A 59 -2.63 4.05 16.03
N LYS A 60 -3.07 4.28 14.79
CA LYS A 60 -4.48 4.22 14.39
C LYS A 60 -4.86 2.87 13.79
N LYS A 61 -3.91 1.94 13.66
CA LYS A 61 -4.11 0.58 13.14
C LYS A 61 -5.37 -0.12 13.68
N PRO A 62 -5.67 -0.16 14.99
CA PRO A 62 -6.90 -0.82 15.48
C PRO A 62 -8.18 -0.11 15.01
N GLN A 63 -8.17 1.23 14.94
CA GLN A 63 -9.31 2.01 14.47
C GLN A 63 -9.54 1.81 12.96
N ILE A 64 -8.45 1.80 12.18
CA ILE A 64 -8.49 1.57 10.74
C ILE A 64 -8.98 0.15 10.42
N HIS A 65 -8.47 -0.86 11.13
CA HIS A 65 -8.93 -2.23 11.01
C HIS A 65 -10.44 -2.36 11.30
N ALA A 66 -10.91 -1.74 12.38
CA ALA A 66 -12.33 -1.73 12.74
C ALA A 66 -13.19 -1.05 11.67
N LEU A 67 -12.71 0.06 11.11
CA LEU A 67 -13.38 0.76 10.01
C LEU A 67 -13.47 -0.11 8.75
N ILE A 68 -12.35 -0.71 8.33
CA ILE A 68 -12.30 -1.58 7.15
C ILE A 68 -13.23 -2.78 7.32
N PHE A 69 -13.22 -3.41 8.49
CA PHE A 69 -14.13 -4.50 8.83
C PHE A 69 -15.61 -4.07 8.73
N SER A 70 -15.94 -2.92 9.31
CA SER A 70 -17.32 -2.39 9.33
C SER A 70 -17.81 -2.05 7.92
N VAL A 71 -17.00 -1.34 7.12
CA VAL A 71 -17.31 -1.01 5.72
C VAL A 71 -17.40 -2.27 4.87
N PHE A 72 -16.53 -3.25 5.14
CA PHE A 72 -16.56 -4.52 4.43
C PHE A 72 -17.88 -5.26 4.64
N TRP A 73 -18.32 -5.35 5.89
CA TRP A 73 -19.58 -6.00 6.25
C TRP A 73 -20.80 -5.26 5.70
N ALA A 74 -20.80 -3.93 5.75
CA ALA A 74 -21.91 -3.10 5.32
C ALA A 74 -22.12 -3.08 3.79
N ILE A 75 -21.03 -2.98 3.02
CA ILE A 75 -21.13 -2.68 1.58
C ILE A 75 -20.34 -3.69 0.74
N SER A 76 -19.08 -3.92 1.09
CA SER A 76 -18.14 -4.57 0.19
C SER A 76 -18.41 -6.08 0.01
N ARG A 77 -18.92 -6.75 1.05
CA ARG A 77 -19.36 -8.16 1.00
C ARG A 77 -20.40 -8.42 -0.09
N TRP A 78 -21.28 -7.46 -0.35
CA TRP A 78 -22.39 -7.59 -1.29
C TRP A 78 -22.00 -7.16 -2.71
N LYS A 79 -21.09 -6.19 -2.84
CA LYS A 79 -20.70 -5.60 -4.13
C LYS A 79 -19.54 -6.31 -4.84
N HIS A 80 -18.60 -6.90 -4.08
CA HIS A 80 -17.31 -7.38 -4.63
C HIS A 80 -17.18 -8.92 -4.69
N GLY A 81 -18.17 -9.65 -4.19
CA GLY A 81 -18.23 -11.11 -4.27
C GLY A 81 -17.32 -11.85 -3.28
N LYS A 82 -17.39 -13.18 -3.27
CA LYS A 82 -16.72 -14.04 -2.27
C LYS A 82 -15.18 -14.00 -2.35
N LYS A 83 -14.61 -13.60 -3.50
CA LYS A 83 -13.16 -13.59 -3.74
C LYS A 83 -12.42 -12.47 -3.01
N SER A 84 -13.12 -11.39 -2.62
CA SER A 84 -12.53 -10.28 -1.86
C SER A 84 -12.56 -10.51 -0.35
N VAL A 85 -13.32 -11.50 0.14
CA VAL A 85 -13.54 -11.73 1.58
C VAL A 85 -12.23 -12.02 2.29
N ARG A 86 -11.46 -13.02 1.83
CA ARG A 86 -10.23 -13.41 2.52
C ARG A 86 -9.17 -12.30 2.50
N PRO A 87 -8.87 -11.67 1.34
CA PRO A 87 -7.93 -10.56 1.28
C PRO A 87 -8.32 -9.38 2.19
N VAL A 88 -9.58 -8.96 2.16
CA VAL A 88 -10.02 -7.82 2.98
C VAL A 88 -10.02 -8.15 4.47
N MET A 89 -10.32 -9.39 4.85
CA MET A 89 -10.24 -9.80 6.25
C MET A 89 -8.80 -9.81 6.77
N LYS A 90 -7.81 -10.15 5.93
CA LYS A 90 -6.39 -9.97 6.29
C LYS A 90 -6.04 -8.50 6.48
N LEU A 91 -6.53 -7.62 5.61
CA LEU A 91 -6.36 -6.17 5.75
C LEU A 91 -7.04 -5.62 7.02
N ALA A 92 -8.15 -6.23 7.45
CA ALA A 92 -8.82 -5.90 8.71
C ALA A 92 -8.11 -6.43 9.96
N GLY A 93 -6.91 -7.02 9.82
CA GLY A 93 -6.06 -7.41 10.94
C GLY A 93 -6.24 -8.83 11.45
N PHE A 94 -6.98 -9.68 10.74
CA PHE A 94 -7.09 -11.09 11.11
C PHE A 94 -5.83 -11.87 10.71
N PRO A 95 -5.41 -12.86 11.52
CA PRO A 95 -4.17 -13.59 11.29
C PRO A 95 -4.23 -14.42 10.01
N GLU A 96 -3.15 -14.36 9.21
CA GLU A 96 -3.04 -15.09 7.94
C GLU A 96 -3.19 -16.61 8.12
N ASN A 97 -2.72 -17.13 9.25
CA ASN A 97 -2.81 -18.55 9.62
C ASN A 97 -4.25 -19.05 9.75
N PHE A 98 -5.21 -18.16 10.07
CA PHE A 98 -6.61 -18.53 10.23
C PHE A 98 -7.42 -18.37 8.94
N ILE A 99 -7.09 -17.36 8.13
CA ILE A 99 -7.84 -17.04 6.90
C ILE A 99 -7.35 -17.85 5.70
N GLY A 100 -6.08 -18.21 5.67
CA GLY A 100 -5.42 -18.76 4.48
C GLY A 100 -5.46 -17.76 3.31
N GLY A 101 -5.29 -18.22 2.08
CA GLY A 101 -5.49 -17.39 0.89
C GLY A 101 -4.52 -17.71 -0.24
N ALA A 102 -4.65 -16.99 -1.34
CA ALA A 102 -3.80 -17.18 -2.53
C ALA A 102 -2.34 -16.78 -2.31
N TYR A 103 -2.07 -15.94 -1.31
CA TYR A 103 -0.72 -15.55 -0.87
C TYR A 103 -0.63 -15.60 0.65
N ILE A 104 0.48 -16.12 1.14
CA ILE A 104 0.88 -16.07 2.55
C ILE A 104 2.20 -15.33 2.57
N SER A 105 2.30 -14.28 3.37
CA SER A 105 3.56 -13.54 3.44
C SER A 105 4.63 -14.40 4.11
N LYS A 106 5.85 -14.33 3.58
CA LYS A 106 7.02 -15.02 4.17
C LYS A 106 7.64 -14.23 5.34
N SER A 107 7.21 -12.99 5.59
CA SER A 107 7.80 -12.11 6.60
C SER A 107 7.18 -12.34 7.99
N ASP A 108 8.03 -12.42 9.02
CA ASP A 108 7.71 -12.62 10.44
C ASP A 108 7.10 -11.39 11.15
N GLY A 109 7.03 -10.23 10.47
CA GLY A 109 6.39 -9.02 10.99
C GLY A 109 7.32 -8.09 11.78
N THR A 110 8.59 -8.47 11.94
CA THR A 110 9.68 -7.61 12.43
C THR A 110 10.40 -7.04 11.24
N PHE A 111 10.55 -5.71 11.15
CA PHE A 111 11.07 -5.09 9.94
C PHE A 111 12.18 -4.08 10.20
N ASP A 112 13.32 -4.33 9.58
CA ASP A 112 14.44 -3.41 9.44
C ASP A 112 14.49 -2.97 7.96
N PRO A 113 14.27 -1.69 7.63
CA PRO A 113 14.26 -1.24 6.24
C PRO A 113 15.64 -1.42 5.59
N HIS A 114 15.73 -2.22 4.53
CA HIS A 114 16.95 -2.31 3.73
C HIS A 114 17.29 -0.99 2.99
N TYR A 115 16.29 -0.12 2.79
CA TYR A 115 16.44 1.15 2.08
C TYR A 115 15.73 2.29 2.82
N GLU A 116 16.49 3.29 3.25
CA GLU A 116 15.95 4.57 3.70
C GLU A 116 15.79 5.50 2.50
N ILE A 117 14.55 5.78 2.10
CA ILE A 117 14.25 6.79 1.09
C ILE A 117 14.02 8.11 1.85
N PRO A 118 14.85 9.16 1.63
CA PRO A 118 14.69 10.43 2.32
C PRO A 118 13.37 11.09 1.89
N LEU A 119 12.65 11.68 2.84
CA LEU A 119 11.42 12.41 2.52
C LEU A 119 11.78 13.69 1.76
N ALA A 120 10.84 14.20 0.95
CA ALA A 120 11.04 15.45 0.23
C ALA A 120 11.47 16.59 1.17
N GLU A 121 10.93 16.59 2.40
CA GLU A 121 11.28 17.54 3.45
C GLU A 121 12.76 17.41 3.90
N ASP A 122 13.26 16.18 4.07
CA ASP A 122 14.66 15.91 4.43
C ASP A 122 15.62 16.32 3.31
N VAL A 123 15.24 16.08 2.06
CA VAL A 123 16.01 16.48 0.87
C VAL A 123 16.06 18.00 0.74
N ILE A 124 14.93 18.68 0.94
CA ILE A 124 14.83 20.14 0.91
C ILE A 124 15.65 20.76 2.05
N ALA A 125 15.57 20.22 3.27
CA ALA A 125 16.36 20.70 4.41
C ALA A 125 17.86 20.55 4.14
N THR A 126 18.29 19.41 3.60
CA THR A 126 19.69 19.15 3.23
C THR A 126 20.19 20.11 2.15
N GLU A 127 19.34 20.46 1.18
CA GLU A 127 19.68 21.38 0.11
C GLU A 127 19.77 22.83 0.60
N ILE A 128 18.86 23.24 1.51
CA ILE A 128 18.90 24.56 2.16
C ILE A 128 20.17 24.72 3.01
N ASP A 129 20.56 23.70 3.77
CA ASP A 129 21.80 23.71 4.54
C ASP A 129 23.03 23.80 3.64
N LYS A 130 23.05 23.07 2.52
CA LYS A 130 24.11 23.19 1.50
C LYS A 130 24.21 24.59 0.94
N GLN A 131 23.09 25.20 0.55
CA GLN A 131 23.10 26.56 0.01
C GLN A 131 23.53 27.60 1.05
N SER A 132 23.13 27.42 2.30
CA SER A 132 23.52 28.29 3.42
C SER A 132 25.03 28.20 3.70
N ALA A 133 25.61 26.99 3.66
CA ALA A 133 27.05 26.79 3.80
C ALA A 133 27.85 27.42 2.64
N VAL A 134 27.35 27.30 1.40
CA VAL A 134 27.97 27.94 0.22
C VAL A 134 27.89 29.47 0.32
N ALA A 135 26.77 30.02 0.75
CA ALA A 135 26.61 31.46 0.95
C ALA A 135 27.56 32.00 2.04
N ALA A 136 27.72 31.26 3.15
CA ALA A 136 28.66 31.62 4.21
C ALA A 136 30.12 31.60 3.74
N SER A 137 30.50 30.64 2.88
CA SER A 137 31.86 30.57 2.32
C SER A 137 32.18 31.73 1.38
N LYS A 138 31.21 32.19 0.58
CA LYS A 138 31.36 33.35 -0.32
C LYS A 138 31.39 34.69 0.40
N SER A 139 30.84 34.76 1.62
CA SER A 139 30.89 35.98 2.43
C SER A 139 32.19 36.14 3.22
N ALA A 140 33.03 35.10 3.24
CA ALA A 140 34.30 35.05 3.95
C ALA A 140 35.54 35.25 3.04
N GLU A 141 35.35 35.30 1.72
CA GLU A 141 36.31 35.82 0.72
C GLU A 141 36.08 37.31 0.47
#